data_AF-A0AAW0DG45-F1
#
_entry.id   AF-A0AAW0DG45-F1
#
_cell.length_a   1.000
_cell.length_b   1.000
_cell.length_c   1.000
_cell.angle_alpha   90.00
_cell.angle_beta   90.00
_cell.angle_gamma   90.00
#
_symmetry.space_group_name_H-M   'P 1'
#
loop_
_entity.id
_entity.type
_entity.pdbx_description
1 polymer ?
#
loop_
_entity_poly.entity_id
_entity_poly.type
_entity_poly.pdbx_seq_one_letter_code
_entity_poly.pdbx_strand_id
1 'polypeptide(L)'
;MASRRVISRLINASQHSACPCHGCSSHAHHPHGQFAAVNQLRKLATPVETIQKEYAFEVAASNLRFGDGVTREVGMDLKNMKARKVGVFTDPNIANLKPMKTARSTLESLESQTDLPFEVYDQVLAEPTEDSWRKAIDWARKHDFSHFLAVGGGSVIDTAKAANLFTVYKDADLFDFINAPVGKGQPVTQALRPLIAVPTTAGTGSETTGAAIVDITSRSFKTGIANRALKPTLGIVDTHNTESCPTAVHISAGLDVLFHSMESYTAIPYTERMPRPANPALRPAYQGSNPVADIFSLWALRTTVKYLPRIARDREDEEARRQMLYVLANNVYAACLNGSISLAASFAGIGFGNAGVHLCHGMSYPISGLNKKGPKYQHPGYALDHPIIPHGVSVALTGPAVFQFTSPSSPDRHREALAIFTNTNVSDPSITRIPDSEIGAYLYEAIARFLDGLGVPRGLKAVGYKSSDVGMLVEGTIPQRRVLDLAPGIGDFVGEDGRHHLTKILENSLEY
;
A
#
# COMPACT_ATOMS: atom_id res chain seq x y z
N MET A 1 -13.43 55.17 -16.27
CA MET A 1 -13.20 53.89 -15.56
C MET A 1 -14.27 53.72 -14.49
N ALA A 2 -15.13 52.71 -14.60
CA ALA A 2 -16.14 52.40 -13.59
C ALA A 2 -15.58 51.39 -12.58
N SER A 3 -15.92 51.53 -11.29
CA SER A 3 -15.39 50.65 -10.25
C SER A 3 -15.96 49.23 -10.35
N ARG A 4 -15.19 48.22 -9.91
CA ARG A 4 -15.54 46.78 -9.96
C ARG A 4 -16.93 46.45 -9.36
N ARG A 5 -17.44 47.26 -8.42
CA ARG A 5 -18.79 47.09 -7.85
C ARG A 5 -19.92 47.42 -8.85
N VAL A 6 -19.69 48.33 -9.79
CA VAL A 6 -20.67 48.70 -10.81
C VAL A 6 -20.76 47.62 -11.89
N ILE A 7 -19.62 46.99 -12.22
CA ILE A 7 -19.56 45.87 -13.17
C ILE A 7 -20.28 44.63 -12.60
N SER A 8 -20.08 44.28 -11.32
CA SER A 8 -20.80 43.16 -10.70
C SER A 8 -22.31 43.40 -10.59
N ARG A 9 -22.78 44.65 -10.41
CA ARG A 9 -24.22 44.96 -10.37
C ARG A 9 -24.89 44.85 -11.75
N LEU A 10 -24.18 45.18 -12.83
CA LEU A 10 -24.69 45.05 -14.19
C LEU A 10 -24.75 43.59 -14.66
N ILE A 11 -23.80 42.75 -14.25
CA ILE A 11 -23.79 41.32 -14.57
C ILE A 11 -24.95 40.60 -13.85
N ASN A 12 -25.17 40.90 -12.56
CA ASN A 12 -26.27 40.29 -11.79
C ASN A 12 -27.66 40.78 -12.23
N ALA A 13 -27.79 41.95 -12.85
CA ALA A 13 -29.06 42.45 -13.39
C ALA A 13 -29.47 41.78 -14.71
N SER A 14 -28.55 41.07 -15.38
CA SER A 14 -28.79 40.44 -16.69
C SER A 14 -29.23 38.97 -16.63
N GLN A 15 -29.21 38.33 -15.45
CA GLN A 15 -29.47 36.88 -15.31
C GLN A 15 -30.86 36.51 -14.79
N HIS A 16 -31.75 37.47 -14.58
CA HIS A 16 -33.14 37.20 -14.22
C HIS A 16 -34.11 37.93 -15.14
N SER A 17 -34.41 37.31 -16.27
CA SER A 17 -35.61 37.62 -17.06
C SER A 17 -36.30 36.31 -17.42
N ALA A 18 -37.15 35.83 -16.52
CA ALA A 18 -38.21 34.89 -16.87
C ALA A 18 -39.41 35.19 -15.98
N CYS A 19 -40.36 35.93 -16.54
CA CYS A 19 -41.69 36.13 -15.97
C CYS A 19 -42.64 35.03 -16.51
N PRO A 20 -43.64 34.56 -15.75
CA PRO A 20 -44.41 33.37 -16.09
C PRO A 20 -45.85 33.70 -16.51
N CYS A 21 -46.30 33.36 -17.72
CA CYS A 21 -47.73 33.10 -18.02
C CYS A 21 -48.04 32.72 -19.49
N HIS A 22 -48.97 31.75 -19.63
CA HIS A 22 -49.78 31.34 -20.82
C HIS A 22 -49.06 30.67 -22.01
N GLY A 23 -49.54 29.63 -22.71
CA GLY A 23 -50.76 28.82 -22.67
C GLY A 23 -50.80 27.81 -23.87
N CYS A 24 -51.57 26.73 -23.72
CA CYS A 24 -52.19 25.82 -24.73
C CYS A 24 -51.37 25.01 -25.78
N SER A 25 -51.31 23.69 -25.51
CA SER A 25 -51.62 22.49 -26.34
C SER A 25 -51.63 22.51 -27.89
N SER A 26 -50.98 21.50 -28.49
CA SER A 26 -51.61 20.56 -29.48
C SER A 26 -50.81 19.26 -29.68
N HIS A 27 -51.54 18.18 -29.98
CA HIS A 27 -51.14 16.76 -30.07
C HIS A 27 -50.32 16.38 -31.31
N ALA A 28 -49.44 15.37 -31.17
CA ALA A 28 -49.22 14.33 -32.19
C ALA A 28 -48.67 13.03 -31.55
N HIS A 29 -49.29 11.90 -31.89
CA HIS A 29 -48.94 10.53 -31.48
C HIS A 29 -47.84 9.92 -32.35
N HIS A 30 -46.91 9.13 -31.77
CA HIS A 30 -46.48 7.77 -32.20
C HIS A 30 -45.31 7.20 -31.35
N PRO A 31 -44.99 5.89 -31.38
CA PRO A 31 -44.88 5.07 -30.15
C PRO A 31 -43.49 4.43 -29.88
N HIS A 32 -43.39 3.85 -28.67
CA HIS A 32 -42.46 2.81 -28.19
C HIS A 32 -40.99 3.16 -27.88
N GLY A 33 -40.53 2.64 -26.73
CA GLY A 33 -39.16 2.14 -26.57
C GLY A 33 -38.41 2.62 -25.32
N GLN A 34 -38.37 1.79 -24.28
CA GLN A 34 -37.30 1.57 -23.28
C GLN A 34 -36.62 2.74 -22.52
N PHE A 35 -36.90 4.02 -22.79
CA PHE A 35 -36.24 5.15 -22.13
C PHE A 35 -37.01 5.74 -20.92
N ALA A 36 -38.25 5.32 -20.69
CA ALA A 36 -39.07 5.85 -19.58
C ALA A 36 -38.59 5.37 -18.19
N ALA A 37 -38.01 4.17 -18.10
CA ALA A 37 -37.47 3.63 -16.84
C ALA A 37 -36.17 4.34 -16.40
N VAL A 38 -35.38 4.84 -17.36
CA VAL A 38 -34.13 5.57 -17.07
C VAL A 38 -34.40 6.99 -16.57
N ASN A 39 -35.51 7.60 -16.99
CA ASN A 39 -35.87 8.97 -16.58
C ASN A 39 -36.56 9.05 -15.22
N GLN A 40 -37.17 7.97 -14.70
CA GLN A 40 -37.73 7.98 -13.34
C GLN A 40 -36.65 7.82 -12.25
N LEU A 41 -35.50 7.20 -12.56
CA LEU A 41 -34.34 7.15 -11.64
C LEU A 41 -33.60 8.50 -11.51
N ARG A 42 -33.86 9.47 -12.40
CA ARG A 42 -33.23 10.79 -12.37
C ARG A 42 -33.98 11.86 -11.57
N LYS A 43 -35.14 11.55 -10.97
CA LYS A 43 -35.91 12.52 -10.16
C LYS A 43 -35.60 12.49 -8.65
N LEU A 44 -34.63 11.70 -8.20
CA LEU A 44 -34.18 11.67 -6.79
C LEU A 44 -32.69 11.99 -6.60
N ALA A 45 -31.97 12.37 -7.66
CA ALA A 45 -30.58 12.80 -7.56
C ALA A 45 -30.51 14.30 -7.83
N THR A 46 -30.38 15.09 -6.77
CA THR A 46 -29.94 16.48 -6.86
C THR A 46 -28.59 16.50 -7.60
N PRO A 47 -28.38 17.36 -8.60
CA PRO A 47 -27.09 17.46 -9.26
C PRO A 47 -26.04 17.88 -8.23
N VAL A 48 -25.01 17.07 -7.98
CA VAL A 48 -23.86 17.51 -7.19
C VAL A 48 -22.94 18.25 -8.16
N GLU A 49 -23.15 19.56 -8.29
CA GLU A 49 -22.52 20.42 -9.29
C GLU A 49 -21.07 20.87 -8.96
N THR A 50 -20.39 20.28 -7.99
CA THR A 50 -18.96 20.56 -7.73
C THR A 50 -18.23 19.30 -7.24
N ILE A 51 -17.05 19.01 -7.83
CA ILE A 51 -16.10 18.05 -7.25
C ILE A 51 -15.66 18.64 -5.91
N GLN A 52 -16.02 17.99 -4.80
CA GLN A 52 -15.71 18.47 -3.45
C GLN A 52 -14.51 17.74 -2.88
N LYS A 53 -13.74 18.47 -2.07
CA LYS A 53 -12.70 17.93 -1.20
C LYS A 53 -13.30 17.08 -0.09
N GLU A 54 -12.54 16.09 0.35
CA GLU A 54 -12.87 15.28 1.52
C GLU A 54 -12.81 16.11 2.81
N TYR A 55 -13.63 15.75 3.80
CA TYR A 55 -13.65 16.41 5.12
C TYR A 55 -13.45 15.43 6.28
N ALA A 56 -13.49 14.12 5.99
CA ALA A 56 -13.35 13.07 6.99
C ALA A 56 -12.44 11.95 6.50
N PHE A 57 -11.72 11.34 7.43
CA PHE A 57 -10.98 10.09 7.22
C PHE A 57 -11.51 9.03 8.17
N GLU A 58 -11.34 7.77 7.79
CA GLU A 58 -11.73 6.59 8.55
C GLU A 58 -10.49 5.79 8.90
N VAL A 59 -10.27 5.53 10.18
CA VAL A 59 -9.21 4.64 10.64
C VAL A 59 -9.78 3.24 10.73
N ALA A 60 -9.25 2.34 9.92
CA ALA A 60 -9.65 0.95 9.96
C ALA A 60 -8.40 0.08 9.99
N ALA A 61 -8.25 -0.73 11.05
CA ALA A 61 -7.13 -1.64 11.26
C ALA A 61 -7.64 -3.06 11.49
N SER A 62 -6.84 -4.06 11.10
CA SER A 62 -7.05 -5.44 11.50
C SER A 62 -6.82 -5.61 13.01
N ASN A 63 -7.44 -6.62 13.61
CA ASN A 63 -7.02 -7.06 14.93
C ASN A 63 -5.61 -7.63 14.82
N LEU A 64 -4.74 -7.27 15.75
CA LEU A 64 -3.36 -7.74 15.77
C LEU A 64 -3.06 -8.38 17.13
N ARG A 65 -2.39 -9.53 17.08
CA ARG A 65 -1.80 -10.16 18.25
C ARG A 65 -0.30 -10.22 18.07
N PHE A 66 0.40 -9.75 19.10
CA PHE A 66 1.85 -9.70 19.14
C PHE A 66 2.38 -10.55 20.27
N GLY A 67 3.53 -11.18 20.06
CA GLY A 67 4.28 -11.82 21.14
C GLY A 67 5.15 -12.97 20.68
N ASP A 68 6.08 -13.37 21.53
CA ASP A 68 6.99 -14.47 21.23
C ASP A 68 6.23 -15.81 21.26
N GLY A 69 6.12 -16.45 20.09
CA GLY A 69 5.46 -17.75 19.95
C GLY A 69 3.94 -17.71 19.84
N VAL A 70 3.32 -16.54 19.61
CA VAL A 70 1.86 -16.42 19.46
C VAL A 70 1.30 -17.21 18.26
N THR A 71 2.16 -17.65 17.32
CA THR A 71 1.76 -18.57 16.24
C THR A 71 1.16 -19.87 16.78
N ARG A 72 1.51 -20.28 18.02
CA ARG A 72 0.95 -21.49 18.67
C ARG A 72 -0.55 -21.39 18.96
N GLU A 73 -1.13 -20.19 18.94
CA GLU A 73 -2.53 -19.97 19.26
C GLU A 73 -3.46 -20.09 18.04
N VAL A 74 -2.91 -20.05 16.82
CA VAL A 74 -3.65 -20.01 15.55
C VAL A 74 -4.70 -21.11 15.44
N GLY A 75 -4.35 -22.35 15.81
CA GLY A 75 -5.31 -23.44 15.82
C GLY A 75 -6.51 -23.11 16.72
N MET A 76 -6.26 -22.70 17.96
CA MET A 76 -7.34 -22.40 18.92
C MET A 76 -8.17 -21.19 18.47
N ASP A 77 -7.55 -20.20 17.82
CA ASP A 77 -8.28 -19.08 17.21
C ASP A 77 -9.27 -19.58 16.16
N LEU A 78 -8.84 -20.46 15.25
CA LEU A 78 -9.72 -21.04 14.23
C LEU A 78 -10.86 -21.85 14.85
N LYS A 79 -10.58 -22.62 15.90
CA LYS A 79 -11.62 -23.33 16.67
C LYS A 79 -12.62 -22.37 17.31
N ASN A 80 -12.14 -21.30 17.95
CA ASN A 80 -12.98 -20.28 18.57
C ASN A 80 -13.81 -19.50 17.54
N MET A 81 -13.29 -19.30 16.33
CA MET A 81 -14.01 -18.76 15.18
C MET A 81 -14.99 -19.76 14.55
N LYS A 82 -15.07 -20.98 15.09
CA LYS A 82 -15.94 -22.07 14.61
C LYS A 82 -15.63 -22.44 13.16
N ALA A 83 -14.35 -22.51 12.84
CA ALA A 83 -13.89 -22.99 11.55
C ALA A 83 -14.38 -24.43 11.29
N ARG A 84 -14.68 -24.70 10.01
CA ARG A 84 -15.20 -25.98 9.51
C ARG A 84 -14.24 -26.64 8.55
N LYS A 85 -13.61 -25.85 7.68
CA LYS A 85 -12.50 -26.27 6.83
C LYS A 85 -11.61 -25.07 6.55
N VAL A 86 -10.30 -25.24 6.70
CA VAL A 86 -9.31 -24.15 6.59
C VAL A 86 -8.51 -24.28 5.30
N GLY A 87 -8.49 -23.24 4.48
CA GLY A 87 -7.58 -23.13 3.35
C GLY A 87 -6.28 -22.47 3.80
N VAL A 88 -5.17 -23.22 3.79
CA VAL A 88 -3.87 -22.74 4.25
C VAL A 88 -2.99 -22.37 3.06
N PHE A 89 -2.43 -21.16 3.06
CA PHE A 89 -1.58 -20.64 1.99
C PHE A 89 -0.16 -20.43 2.50
N THR A 90 0.81 -20.91 1.74
CA THR A 90 2.24 -20.69 1.98
C THR A 90 3.03 -20.80 0.67
N ASP A 91 4.33 -20.55 0.72
CA ASP A 91 5.24 -20.78 -0.41
C ASP A 91 6.14 -22.00 -0.15
N PRO A 92 6.81 -22.57 -1.18
CA PRO A 92 7.57 -23.80 -1.05
C PRO A 92 8.73 -23.70 -0.03
N ASN A 93 9.27 -22.51 0.18
CA ASN A 93 10.34 -22.30 1.14
C ASN A 93 9.77 -22.30 2.56
N ILE A 94 8.78 -21.43 2.83
CA ILE A 94 8.15 -21.27 4.15
C ILE A 94 7.46 -22.55 4.60
N ALA A 95 6.92 -23.36 3.68
CA ALA A 95 6.32 -24.66 3.96
C ALA A 95 7.20 -25.57 4.85
N ASN A 96 8.52 -25.43 4.73
CA ASN A 96 9.51 -26.25 5.41
C ASN A 96 10.13 -25.58 6.66
N LEU A 97 9.77 -24.33 6.94
CA LEU A 97 10.36 -23.53 8.02
C LEU A 97 9.50 -23.57 9.30
N LYS A 98 10.11 -23.11 10.40
CA LYS A 98 9.51 -23.04 11.75
C LYS A 98 8.13 -22.38 11.77
N PRO A 99 7.86 -21.24 11.10
CA PRO A 99 6.54 -20.59 11.15
C PRO A 99 5.41 -21.53 10.70
N MET A 100 5.60 -22.17 9.54
CA MET A 100 4.60 -23.08 8.99
C MET A 100 4.52 -24.40 9.76
N LYS A 101 5.65 -24.93 10.23
CA LYS A 101 5.66 -26.11 11.12
C LYS A 101 4.89 -25.86 12.41
N THR A 102 5.09 -24.71 13.04
CA THR A 102 4.35 -24.31 14.24
C THR A 102 2.86 -24.17 13.92
N ALA A 103 2.49 -23.41 12.90
CA ALA A 103 1.08 -23.26 12.51
C ALA A 103 0.42 -24.62 12.21
N ARG A 104 1.06 -25.46 11.38
CA ARG A 104 0.59 -26.80 11.03
C ARG A 104 0.39 -27.69 12.27
N SER A 105 1.36 -27.72 13.18
CA SER A 105 1.25 -28.53 14.40
C SER A 105 0.03 -28.17 15.25
N THR A 106 -0.36 -26.89 15.29
CA THR A 106 -1.57 -26.44 15.99
C THR A 106 -2.86 -26.85 15.29
N LEU A 107 -2.85 -26.90 13.95
CA LEU A 107 -3.98 -27.37 13.15
C LEU A 107 -4.16 -28.89 13.30
N GLU A 108 -3.09 -29.66 13.16
CA GLU A 108 -3.09 -31.13 13.30
C GLU A 108 -3.54 -31.56 14.71
N SER A 109 -3.07 -30.86 15.75
CA SER A 109 -3.51 -31.08 17.14
C SER A 109 -5.02 -30.90 17.30
N LEU A 110 -5.63 -29.97 16.56
CA LEU A 110 -7.08 -29.75 16.62
C LEU A 110 -7.88 -30.63 15.66
N GLU A 111 -7.32 -30.99 14.51
CA GLU A 111 -7.91 -31.96 13.60
C GLU A 111 -8.13 -33.30 14.34
N SER A 112 -7.12 -33.75 15.09
CA SER A 112 -7.22 -34.97 15.92
C SER A 112 -8.23 -34.92 17.06
N GLN A 113 -8.71 -33.73 17.44
CA GLN A 113 -9.61 -33.53 18.59
C GLN A 113 -11.01 -33.04 18.22
N THR A 114 -11.17 -32.37 17.08
CA THR A 114 -12.36 -31.56 16.75
C THR A 114 -12.81 -31.60 15.30
N ASP A 115 -12.24 -32.47 14.47
CA ASP A 115 -12.54 -32.55 13.02
C ASP A 115 -12.43 -31.16 12.33
N LEU A 116 -11.31 -30.46 12.52
CA LEU A 116 -11.00 -29.22 11.78
C LEU A 116 -10.10 -29.56 10.56
N PRO A 117 -10.65 -30.03 9.43
CA PRO A 117 -9.86 -30.35 8.26
C PRO A 117 -9.22 -29.08 7.69
N PHE A 118 -8.01 -29.23 7.19
CA PHE A 118 -7.32 -28.18 6.45
C PHE A 118 -6.69 -28.72 5.18
N GLU A 119 -6.51 -27.84 4.20
CA GLU A 119 -5.81 -28.15 2.95
C GLU A 119 -4.74 -27.09 2.74
N VAL A 120 -3.57 -27.50 2.24
CA VAL A 120 -2.44 -26.61 2.04
C VAL A 120 -2.23 -26.33 0.55
N TYR A 121 -2.18 -25.05 0.20
CA TYR A 121 -1.64 -24.55 -1.06
C TYR A 121 -0.27 -23.94 -0.80
N ASP A 122 0.79 -24.67 -1.17
CA ASP A 122 2.20 -24.31 -0.97
C ASP A 122 2.89 -23.82 -2.24
N GLN A 123 2.13 -23.56 -3.30
CA GLN A 123 2.64 -23.16 -4.62
C GLN A 123 2.58 -21.65 -4.86
N VAL A 124 2.55 -20.84 -3.79
CA VAL A 124 2.62 -19.39 -3.93
C VAL A 124 4.00 -18.99 -4.46
N LEU A 125 4.01 -18.11 -5.46
CA LEU A 125 5.24 -17.53 -6.00
C LEU A 125 5.59 -16.22 -5.29
N ALA A 126 6.90 -15.96 -5.16
CA ALA A 126 7.38 -14.60 -4.95
C ALA A 126 6.97 -13.75 -6.17
N GLU A 127 6.43 -12.56 -5.94
CA GLU A 127 5.80 -11.73 -6.97
C GLU A 127 4.66 -12.44 -7.72
N PRO A 128 3.50 -12.64 -7.08
CA PRO A 128 2.37 -13.33 -7.68
C PRO A 128 1.98 -12.71 -9.02
N THR A 129 1.83 -13.55 -10.04
CA THR A 129 1.35 -13.18 -11.37
C THR A 129 -0.14 -13.47 -11.53
N GLU A 130 -0.76 -12.93 -12.58
CA GLU A 130 -2.14 -13.25 -12.99
C GLU A 130 -2.39 -14.76 -13.04
N ASP A 131 -1.48 -15.51 -13.68
CA ASP A 131 -1.59 -16.96 -13.80
C ASP A 131 -1.46 -17.67 -12.46
N SER A 132 -0.54 -17.22 -11.59
CA SER A 132 -0.37 -17.80 -10.25
C SER A 132 -1.61 -17.56 -9.36
N TRP A 133 -2.23 -16.38 -9.49
CA TRP A 133 -3.48 -16.06 -8.80
C TRP A 133 -4.63 -16.92 -9.34
N ARG A 134 -4.77 -17.06 -10.66
CA ARG A 134 -5.80 -17.94 -11.25
C ARG A 134 -5.67 -19.38 -10.74
N LYS A 135 -4.45 -19.94 -10.69
CA LYS A 135 -4.20 -21.28 -10.13
C LYS A 135 -4.61 -21.39 -8.67
N ALA A 136 -4.23 -20.42 -7.84
CA ALA A 136 -4.58 -20.38 -6.41
C ALA A 136 -6.09 -20.25 -6.19
N ILE A 137 -6.76 -19.40 -6.98
CA ILE A 137 -8.21 -19.20 -6.95
C ILE A 137 -8.95 -20.47 -7.38
N ASP A 138 -8.53 -21.09 -8.49
CA ASP A 138 -9.14 -22.31 -9.02
C ASP A 138 -8.96 -23.49 -8.06
N TRP A 139 -7.80 -23.57 -7.40
CA TRP A 139 -7.60 -24.53 -6.31
C TRP A 139 -8.58 -24.24 -5.16
N ALA A 140 -8.65 -23.00 -4.68
CA ALA A 140 -9.51 -22.64 -3.55
C ALA A 140 -11.00 -22.88 -3.83
N ARG A 141 -11.46 -22.64 -5.06
CA ARG A 141 -12.85 -22.86 -5.51
C ARG A 141 -13.27 -24.33 -5.51
N LYS A 142 -12.33 -25.28 -5.55
CA LYS A 142 -12.63 -26.73 -5.48
C LYS A 142 -12.97 -27.20 -4.07
N HIS A 143 -12.78 -26.35 -3.06
CA HIS A 143 -13.02 -26.67 -1.66
C HIS A 143 -14.08 -25.74 -1.06
N ASP A 144 -14.81 -26.20 -0.04
CA ASP A 144 -15.72 -25.36 0.77
C ASP A 144 -14.99 -24.83 2.01
N PHE A 145 -13.99 -23.97 1.80
CA PHE A 145 -13.29 -23.33 2.91
C PHE A 145 -14.20 -22.36 3.63
N SER A 146 -14.28 -22.49 4.95
CA SER A 146 -14.98 -21.51 5.79
C SER A 146 -14.04 -20.44 6.34
N HIS A 147 -12.74 -20.73 6.41
CA HIS A 147 -11.70 -19.85 6.94
C HIS A 147 -10.40 -20.01 6.12
N PHE A 148 -9.58 -18.97 6.15
CA PHE A 148 -8.27 -18.97 5.52
C PHE A 148 -7.17 -18.71 6.55
N LEU A 149 -6.01 -19.32 6.32
CA LEU A 149 -4.78 -19.06 7.06
C LEU A 149 -3.66 -18.79 6.04
N ALA A 150 -2.96 -17.67 6.16
CA ALA A 150 -1.79 -17.36 5.35
C ALA A 150 -0.54 -17.35 6.23
N VAL A 151 0.47 -18.15 5.90
CA VAL A 151 1.76 -18.18 6.62
C VAL A 151 2.88 -17.92 5.62
N GLY A 152 3.46 -16.72 5.67
CA GLY A 152 4.51 -16.31 4.73
C GLY A 152 4.68 -14.80 4.64
N GLY A 153 5.41 -14.34 3.63
CA GLY A 153 5.55 -12.92 3.32
C GLY A 153 4.31 -12.32 2.65
N GLY A 154 4.40 -11.05 2.23
CA GLY A 154 3.29 -10.35 1.57
C GLY A 154 2.72 -11.07 0.34
N SER A 155 3.55 -11.76 -0.44
CA SER A 155 3.09 -12.56 -1.61
C SER A 155 2.12 -13.68 -1.23
N VAL A 156 2.36 -14.36 -0.09
CA VAL A 156 1.47 -15.41 0.44
C VAL A 156 0.16 -14.81 0.93
N ILE A 157 0.25 -13.74 1.72
CA ILE A 157 -0.93 -13.10 2.31
C ILE A 157 -1.82 -12.50 1.21
N ASP A 158 -1.23 -11.84 0.21
CA ASP A 158 -1.94 -11.25 -0.92
C ASP A 158 -2.62 -12.32 -1.80
N THR A 159 -1.96 -13.45 -2.02
CA THR A 159 -2.54 -14.58 -2.75
C THR A 159 -3.72 -15.20 -1.98
N ALA A 160 -3.61 -15.33 -0.65
CA ALA A 160 -4.70 -15.82 0.20
C ALA A 160 -5.91 -14.87 0.21
N LYS A 161 -5.66 -13.55 0.25
CA LYS A 161 -6.70 -12.51 0.13
C LYS A 161 -7.45 -12.62 -1.19
N ALA A 162 -6.72 -12.75 -2.30
CA ALA A 162 -7.31 -12.92 -3.62
C ALA A 162 -8.13 -14.22 -3.68
N ALA A 163 -7.57 -15.36 -3.26
CA ALA A 163 -8.27 -16.64 -3.23
C ALA A 163 -9.58 -16.54 -2.42
N ASN A 164 -9.54 -15.98 -1.21
CA ASN A 164 -10.71 -15.77 -0.37
C ASN A 164 -11.79 -14.95 -1.10
N LEU A 165 -11.42 -13.79 -1.67
CA LEU A 165 -12.34 -12.95 -2.44
C LEU A 165 -13.03 -13.75 -3.55
N PHE A 166 -12.28 -14.47 -4.37
CA PHE A 166 -12.83 -15.19 -5.53
C PHE A 166 -13.53 -16.52 -5.17
N THR A 167 -13.39 -17.03 -3.94
CA THR A 167 -14.28 -18.10 -3.43
C THR A 167 -15.69 -17.59 -3.09
N VAL A 168 -15.82 -16.31 -2.74
CA VAL A 168 -17.11 -15.65 -2.48
C VAL A 168 -17.76 -15.18 -3.79
N TYR A 169 -16.97 -14.61 -4.70
CA TYR A 169 -17.42 -14.19 -6.03
C TYR A 169 -17.04 -15.23 -7.09
N LYS A 170 -17.81 -16.33 -7.13
CA LYS A 170 -17.51 -17.52 -7.94
C LYS A 170 -17.50 -17.25 -9.45
N ASP A 171 -18.34 -16.34 -9.92
CA ASP A 171 -18.51 -16.03 -11.34
C ASP A 171 -17.74 -14.78 -11.80
N ALA A 172 -17.02 -14.11 -10.89
CA ALA A 172 -16.25 -12.91 -11.23
C ALA A 172 -14.95 -13.26 -11.98
N ASP A 173 -14.61 -12.43 -12.96
CA ASP A 173 -13.28 -12.46 -13.57
C ASP A 173 -12.27 -11.73 -12.68
N LEU A 174 -11.00 -12.13 -12.78
CA LEU A 174 -9.91 -11.53 -12.03
C LEU A 174 -9.89 -9.99 -12.15
N PHE A 175 -10.11 -9.46 -13.35
CA PHE A 175 -10.05 -8.02 -13.63
C PHE A 175 -11.28 -7.24 -13.14
N ASP A 176 -12.32 -7.91 -12.64
CA ASP A 176 -13.47 -7.21 -12.03
C ASP A 176 -13.04 -6.41 -10.80
N PHE A 177 -12.14 -6.96 -9.98
CA PHE A 177 -11.68 -6.34 -8.74
C PHE A 177 -10.30 -5.66 -8.83
N ILE A 178 -9.52 -5.93 -9.88
CA ILE A 178 -8.26 -5.20 -10.12
C ILE A 178 -8.56 -3.70 -10.24
N ASN A 179 -7.74 -2.88 -9.58
CA ASN A 179 -7.91 -1.44 -9.51
C ASN A 179 -8.03 -0.80 -10.91
N ALA A 180 -8.96 0.14 -11.05
CA ALA A 180 -9.02 1.01 -12.22
C ALA A 180 -7.74 1.87 -12.34
N PRO A 181 -7.27 2.21 -13.55
CA PRO A 181 -7.88 1.93 -14.86
C PRO A 181 -7.48 0.57 -15.47
N VAL A 182 -6.72 -0.26 -14.75
CA VAL A 182 -6.20 -1.52 -15.28
C VAL A 182 -7.29 -2.60 -15.32
N GLY A 183 -8.04 -2.72 -14.23
CA GLY A 183 -9.28 -3.50 -14.15
C GLY A 183 -10.51 -2.60 -13.96
N LYS A 184 -11.61 -3.19 -13.51
CA LYS A 184 -12.89 -2.48 -13.31
C LYS A 184 -13.02 -1.84 -11.92
N GLY A 185 -12.18 -2.21 -10.95
CA GLY A 185 -12.20 -1.69 -9.58
C GLY A 185 -13.57 -1.83 -8.90
N GLN A 186 -14.29 -2.93 -9.14
CA GLN A 186 -15.63 -3.12 -8.60
C GLN A 186 -15.63 -3.15 -7.07
N PRO A 187 -16.68 -2.63 -6.42
CA PRO A 187 -16.79 -2.68 -4.97
C PRO A 187 -16.97 -4.13 -4.48
N VAL A 188 -16.37 -4.43 -3.33
CA VAL A 188 -16.62 -5.68 -2.60
C VAL A 188 -17.79 -5.47 -1.64
N THR A 189 -18.96 -6.03 -1.97
CA THR A 189 -20.23 -5.84 -1.22
C THR A 189 -20.59 -7.03 -0.32
N GLN A 190 -20.09 -8.22 -0.62
CA GLN A 190 -20.26 -9.44 0.17
C GLN A 190 -19.19 -9.57 1.26
N ALA A 191 -19.57 -10.13 2.40
CA ALA A 191 -18.65 -10.46 3.48
C ALA A 191 -17.70 -11.59 3.05
N LEU A 192 -16.40 -11.36 3.19
CA LEU A 192 -15.38 -12.38 2.90
C LEU A 192 -15.26 -13.38 4.06
N ARG A 193 -14.65 -14.55 3.81
CA ARG A 193 -14.37 -15.51 4.88
C ARG A 193 -13.30 -14.95 5.83
N PRO A 194 -13.31 -15.31 7.12
CA PRO A 194 -12.26 -14.87 8.02
C PRO A 194 -10.88 -15.36 7.56
N LEU A 195 -9.89 -14.47 7.66
CA LEU A 195 -8.50 -14.73 7.29
C LEU A 195 -7.58 -14.43 8.48
N ILE A 196 -6.81 -15.41 8.91
CA ILE A 196 -5.68 -15.21 9.84
C ILE A 196 -4.40 -15.08 9.01
N ALA A 197 -3.61 -14.05 9.25
CA ALA A 197 -2.34 -13.80 8.55
C ALA A 197 -1.17 -13.88 9.53
N VAL A 198 -0.18 -14.71 9.22
CA VAL A 198 1.03 -14.96 10.00
C VAL A 198 2.25 -14.50 9.15
N PRO A 199 2.67 -13.23 9.25
CA PRO A 199 3.80 -12.72 8.48
C PRO A 199 5.12 -13.38 8.87
N THR A 200 5.95 -13.66 7.86
CA THR A 200 7.34 -14.16 8.02
C THR A 200 8.40 -13.14 7.56
N THR A 201 7.96 -11.93 7.19
CA THR A 201 8.80 -10.81 6.76
C THR A 201 8.36 -9.51 7.45
N ALA A 202 9.31 -8.70 7.92
CA ALA A 202 9.04 -7.41 8.55
C ALA A 202 9.03 -6.26 7.52
N GLY A 203 8.02 -6.20 6.65
CA GLY A 203 7.99 -5.24 5.54
C GLY A 203 6.60 -4.77 5.14
N THR A 204 5.94 -5.58 4.32
CA THR A 204 4.72 -5.20 3.58
C THR A 204 3.53 -4.73 4.43
N GLY A 205 3.48 -5.11 5.71
CA GLY A 205 2.32 -4.89 6.57
C GLY A 205 1.03 -5.54 6.05
N SER A 206 1.12 -6.51 5.12
CA SER A 206 -0.04 -7.12 4.45
C SER A 206 -1.01 -7.77 5.44
N GLU A 207 -0.54 -8.18 6.62
CA GLU A 207 -1.37 -8.65 7.74
C GLU A 207 -2.34 -7.60 8.31
N THR A 208 -2.16 -6.32 7.98
CA THR A 208 -2.94 -5.17 8.48
C THR A 208 -3.72 -4.43 7.38
N THR A 209 -3.44 -4.70 6.10
CA THR A 209 -3.95 -3.90 4.99
C THR A 209 -4.99 -4.63 4.14
N GLY A 210 -5.83 -3.85 3.46
CA GLY A 210 -6.79 -4.33 2.46
C GLY A 210 -6.22 -4.35 1.03
N ALA A 211 -4.91 -4.23 0.87
CA ALA A 211 -4.24 -4.31 -0.42
C ALA A 211 -3.80 -5.74 -0.70
N ALA A 212 -3.87 -6.15 -1.97
CA ALA A 212 -3.26 -7.37 -2.49
C ALA A 212 -2.64 -7.04 -3.86
N ILE A 213 -1.32 -7.23 -4.01
CA ILE A 213 -0.56 -6.83 -5.19
C ILE A 213 -0.29 -8.03 -6.10
N VAL A 214 -0.44 -7.81 -7.41
CA VAL A 214 -0.22 -8.79 -8.47
C VAL A 214 0.57 -8.16 -9.61
N ASP A 215 1.47 -8.94 -10.20
CA ASP A 215 2.16 -8.60 -11.43
C ASP A 215 1.28 -8.89 -12.65
N ILE A 216 0.94 -7.84 -13.40
CA ILE A 216 0.21 -7.93 -14.65
C ILE A 216 1.23 -8.14 -15.77
N THR A 217 1.64 -9.39 -15.93
CA THR A 217 2.69 -9.80 -16.87
C THR A 217 2.40 -9.34 -18.32
N SER A 218 1.11 -9.31 -18.69
CA SER A 218 0.63 -8.81 -19.98
C SER A 218 0.96 -7.33 -20.23
N ARG A 219 1.08 -6.53 -19.18
CA ARG A 219 1.38 -5.08 -19.25
C ARG A 219 2.72 -4.68 -18.63
N SER A 220 3.46 -5.64 -18.06
CA SER A 220 4.83 -5.45 -17.54
C SER A 220 4.92 -4.41 -16.40
N PHE A 221 3.87 -4.36 -15.56
CA PHE A 221 3.86 -3.58 -14.32
C PHE A 221 2.99 -4.30 -13.27
N LYS A 222 3.18 -3.91 -12.01
CA LYS A 222 2.37 -4.39 -10.87
C LYS A 222 1.18 -3.47 -10.60
N THR A 223 0.05 -4.06 -10.21
CA THR A 223 -1.09 -3.35 -9.63
C THR A 223 -1.72 -4.26 -8.57
N GLY A 224 -3.00 -4.13 -8.27
CA GLY A 224 -3.62 -4.99 -7.27
C GLY A 224 -5.11 -4.75 -7.07
N ILE A 225 -5.60 -5.29 -5.97
CA ILE A 225 -6.93 -5.05 -5.42
C ILE A 225 -6.74 -4.24 -4.13
N ALA A 226 -7.48 -3.15 -3.96
CA ALA A 226 -7.45 -2.37 -2.72
C ALA A 226 -8.87 -2.19 -2.17
N ASN A 227 -9.24 -2.98 -1.16
CA ASN A 227 -10.53 -2.85 -0.50
C ASN A 227 -10.43 -3.25 0.98
N ARG A 228 -11.08 -2.49 1.88
CA ARG A 228 -11.07 -2.77 3.32
C ARG A 228 -11.57 -4.18 3.66
N ALA A 229 -12.45 -4.76 2.84
CA ALA A 229 -12.95 -6.12 3.01
C ALA A 229 -11.87 -7.21 2.90
N LEU A 230 -10.74 -6.95 2.24
CA LEU A 230 -9.62 -7.89 2.12
C LEU A 230 -8.73 -7.95 3.37
N LYS A 231 -8.96 -7.08 4.37
CA LYS A 231 -8.16 -7.08 5.58
C LYS A 231 -8.26 -8.43 6.31
N PRO A 232 -7.13 -8.98 6.77
CA PRO A 232 -7.17 -10.13 7.66
C PRO A 232 -8.01 -9.83 8.90
N THR A 233 -8.77 -10.82 9.34
CA THR A 233 -9.53 -10.77 10.59
C THR A 233 -8.60 -10.69 11.79
N LEU A 234 -7.45 -11.37 11.71
CA LEU A 234 -6.42 -11.39 12.73
C LEU A 234 -5.03 -11.48 12.09
N GLY A 235 -4.14 -10.53 12.40
CA GLY A 235 -2.71 -10.62 12.12
C GLY A 235 -1.96 -11.16 13.34
N ILE A 236 -1.12 -12.17 13.14
CA ILE A 236 -0.34 -12.86 14.18
C ILE A 236 1.14 -12.53 14.00
N VAL A 237 1.63 -11.56 14.75
CA VAL A 237 2.99 -11.05 14.60
C VAL A 237 3.88 -11.64 15.69
N ASP A 238 4.64 -12.66 15.28
CA ASP A 238 5.49 -13.48 16.14
C ASP A 238 6.97 -13.26 15.76
N THR A 239 7.80 -12.87 16.73
CA THR A 239 9.23 -12.58 16.53
C THR A 239 10.00 -13.76 15.94
N HIS A 240 9.62 -14.98 16.33
CA HIS A 240 10.28 -16.18 15.84
C HIS A 240 10.06 -16.39 14.34
N ASN A 241 9.03 -15.77 13.75
CA ASN A 241 8.68 -16.03 12.37
C ASN A 241 9.62 -15.38 11.34
N THR A 242 10.46 -14.43 11.78
CA THR A 242 11.45 -13.75 10.92
C THR A 242 12.89 -14.19 11.16
N GLU A 243 13.13 -15.12 12.10
CA GLU A 243 14.48 -15.61 12.45
C GLU A 243 15.22 -16.20 11.23
N SER A 244 14.48 -16.86 10.36
CA SER A 244 15.01 -17.51 9.16
C SER A 244 15.11 -16.57 7.95
N CYS A 245 14.61 -15.34 8.04
CA CYS A 245 14.59 -14.40 6.93
C CYS A 245 16.03 -13.97 6.56
N PRO A 246 16.44 -14.08 5.29
CA PRO A 246 17.77 -13.64 4.85
C PRO A 246 17.98 -12.13 5.01
N THR A 247 19.22 -11.70 5.24
CA THR A 247 19.56 -10.27 5.43
C THR A 247 19.08 -9.39 4.28
N ALA A 248 19.25 -9.82 3.02
CA ALA A 248 18.80 -9.04 1.87
C ALA A 248 17.26 -8.92 1.78
N VAL A 249 16.52 -9.93 2.25
CA VAL A 249 15.07 -9.86 2.35
C VAL A 249 14.66 -8.92 3.46
N HIS A 250 15.35 -8.96 4.61
CA HIS A 250 15.17 -7.97 5.70
C HIS A 250 15.46 -6.53 5.27
N ILE A 251 16.56 -6.31 4.54
CA ILE A 251 16.90 -4.97 4.01
C ILE A 251 15.80 -4.49 3.06
N SER A 252 15.43 -5.32 2.07
CA SER A 252 14.35 -4.96 1.15
C SER A 252 13.03 -4.71 1.88
N ALA A 253 12.68 -5.53 2.87
CA ALA A 253 11.45 -5.36 3.65
C ALA A 253 11.49 -4.07 4.50
N GLY A 254 12.63 -3.76 5.12
CA GLY A 254 12.81 -2.54 5.89
C GLY A 254 12.81 -1.27 5.05
N LEU A 255 13.34 -1.32 3.82
CA LEU A 255 13.22 -0.22 2.86
C LEU A 255 11.75 0.05 2.51
N ASP A 256 10.96 -1.01 2.33
CA ASP A 256 9.52 -0.89 2.13
C ASP A 256 8.86 -0.14 3.30
N VAL A 257 9.17 -0.50 4.55
CA VAL A 257 8.70 0.21 5.76
C VAL A 257 9.15 1.67 5.79
N LEU A 258 10.41 1.94 5.44
CA LEU A 258 10.96 3.30 5.42
C LEU A 258 10.14 4.20 4.50
N PHE A 259 9.91 3.74 3.27
CA PHE A 259 9.23 4.52 2.26
C PHE A 259 7.71 4.53 2.45
N HIS A 260 7.09 3.46 2.98
CA HIS A 260 5.73 3.53 3.49
C HIS A 260 5.57 4.69 4.48
N SER A 261 6.48 4.76 5.46
CA SER A 261 6.43 5.77 6.52
C SER A 261 6.62 7.19 5.98
N MET A 262 7.62 7.40 5.12
CA MET A 262 7.89 8.72 4.57
C MET A 262 6.80 9.19 3.61
N GLU A 263 6.32 8.31 2.72
CA GLU A 263 5.28 8.67 1.75
C GLU A 263 3.91 8.88 2.42
N SER A 264 3.54 8.06 3.41
CA SER A 264 2.32 8.30 4.19
C SER A 264 2.35 9.60 4.96
N TYR A 265 3.51 9.93 5.54
CA TYR A 265 3.67 11.17 6.28
C TYR A 265 3.69 12.40 5.36
N THR A 266 4.12 12.28 4.12
CA THR A 266 4.23 13.44 3.20
C THR A 266 3.18 13.46 2.10
N ALA A 267 2.28 12.47 2.06
CA ALA A 267 1.11 12.46 1.19
C ALA A 267 0.26 13.72 1.37
N ILE A 268 -0.51 14.07 0.33
CA ILE A 268 -1.49 15.16 0.42
C ILE A 268 -2.35 15.00 1.68
N PRO A 269 -2.68 16.09 2.39
CA PRO A 269 -3.59 16.02 3.52
C PRO A 269 -4.92 15.38 3.10
N TYR A 270 -5.54 14.58 3.97
CA TYR A 270 -6.82 13.94 3.64
C TYR A 270 -7.89 14.95 3.22
N THR A 271 -7.82 16.19 3.72
CA THR A 271 -8.71 17.31 3.37
C THR A 271 -8.50 17.86 1.97
N GLU A 272 -7.41 17.49 1.29
CA GLU A 272 -7.11 17.89 -0.10
C GLU A 272 -7.50 16.81 -1.11
N ARG A 273 -7.81 15.59 -0.64
CA ARG A 273 -8.19 14.47 -1.50
C ARG A 273 -9.52 14.76 -2.22
N MET A 274 -9.55 14.47 -3.52
CA MET A 274 -10.73 14.57 -4.38
C MET A 274 -10.83 13.38 -5.33
N PRO A 275 -12.04 13.01 -5.79
CA PRO A 275 -13.33 13.52 -5.30
C PRO A 275 -13.68 12.94 -3.93
N ARG A 276 -14.44 13.70 -3.14
CA ARG A 276 -15.14 13.16 -1.97
C ARG A 276 -16.13 12.07 -2.42
N PRO A 277 -16.18 10.90 -1.77
CA PRO A 277 -17.13 9.86 -2.14
C PRO A 277 -18.57 10.35 -1.91
N ALA A 278 -19.49 9.98 -2.81
CA ALA A 278 -20.91 10.27 -2.66
C ALA A 278 -21.56 9.49 -1.50
N ASN A 279 -20.95 8.38 -1.09
CA ASN A 279 -21.37 7.56 0.04
C ASN A 279 -20.14 7.22 0.90
N PRO A 280 -20.16 7.41 2.24
CA PRO A 280 -19.05 7.04 3.12
C PRO A 280 -18.51 5.62 2.92
N ALA A 281 -19.35 4.65 2.56
CA ALA A 281 -18.94 3.27 2.28
C ALA A 281 -18.02 3.14 1.05
N LEU A 282 -18.01 4.13 0.16
CA LEU A 282 -17.13 4.20 -1.01
C LEU A 282 -15.82 4.95 -0.73
N ARG A 283 -15.56 5.37 0.51
CA ARG A 283 -14.30 6.03 0.85
C ARG A 283 -13.14 5.06 0.57
N PRO A 284 -12.10 5.48 -0.17
CA PRO A 284 -10.97 4.59 -0.45
C PRO A 284 -10.23 4.21 0.84
N ALA A 285 -9.49 3.11 0.79
CA ALA A 285 -8.63 2.68 1.90
C ALA A 285 -7.53 3.72 2.17
N TYR A 286 -6.88 4.21 1.11
CA TYR A 286 -5.90 5.29 1.18
C TYR A 286 -6.58 6.64 1.07
N GLN A 287 -6.28 7.52 2.02
CA GLN A 287 -7.08 8.73 2.23
C GLN A 287 -6.25 10.01 2.24
N GLY A 288 -4.93 9.94 2.12
CA GLY A 288 -4.01 11.05 2.36
C GLY A 288 -3.54 11.10 3.81
N SER A 289 -2.51 11.91 4.07
CA SER A 289 -1.95 12.08 5.41
C SER A 289 -3.03 12.55 6.38
N ASN A 290 -2.99 12.01 7.60
CA ASN A 290 -3.98 12.26 8.64
C ASN A 290 -3.35 12.08 10.03
N PRO A 291 -3.90 12.74 11.08
CA PRO A 291 -3.26 12.77 12.40
C PRO A 291 -2.99 11.40 13.02
N VAL A 292 -3.82 10.40 12.73
CA VAL A 292 -3.63 9.04 13.26
C VAL A 292 -2.52 8.33 12.51
N ALA A 293 -2.52 8.38 11.18
CA ALA A 293 -1.47 7.80 10.36
C ALA A 293 -0.10 8.46 10.60
N ASP A 294 -0.08 9.76 10.89
CA ASP A 294 1.16 10.51 11.15
C ASP A 294 1.92 9.97 12.37
N ILE A 295 1.21 9.62 13.45
CA ILE A 295 1.81 9.03 14.67
C ILE A 295 2.55 7.74 14.32
N PHE A 296 1.88 6.83 13.61
CA PHE A 296 2.44 5.55 13.25
C PHE A 296 3.56 5.66 12.22
N SER A 297 3.42 6.57 11.24
CA SER A 297 4.41 6.81 10.19
C SER A 297 5.69 7.39 10.76
N LEU A 298 5.61 8.43 11.60
CA LEU A 298 6.80 9.01 12.23
C LEU A 298 7.52 8.03 13.15
N TRP A 299 6.76 7.24 13.91
CA TRP A 299 7.34 6.23 14.77
C TRP A 299 8.05 5.15 13.95
N ALA A 300 7.41 4.62 12.90
CA ALA A 300 8.01 3.61 12.02
C ALA A 300 9.24 4.15 11.27
N LEU A 301 9.24 5.41 10.84
CA LEU A 301 10.39 6.08 10.24
C LEU A 301 11.58 6.13 11.21
N ARG A 302 11.38 6.61 12.44
CA ARG A 302 12.43 6.66 13.48
C ARG A 302 13.04 5.29 13.76
N THR A 303 12.18 4.29 13.93
CA THR A 303 12.59 2.93 14.23
C THR A 303 13.39 2.34 13.06
N THR A 304 12.90 2.50 11.83
CA THR A 304 13.57 1.96 10.65
C THR A 304 14.95 2.58 10.43
N VAL A 305 15.06 3.91 10.53
CA VAL A 305 16.34 4.63 10.41
C VAL A 305 17.35 4.17 11.47
N LYS A 306 16.88 3.88 12.69
CA LYS A 306 17.75 3.43 13.79
C LYS A 306 18.20 1.97 13.66
N TYR A 307 17.31 1.05 13.29
CA TYR A 307 17.55 -0.39 13.43
C TYR A 307 17.85 -1.11 12.11
N LEU A 308 17.40 -0.61 10.96
CA LEU A 308 17.69 -1.26 9.67
C LEU A 308 19.20 -1.35 9.38
N PRO A 309 20.04 -0.32 9.64
CA PRO A 309 21.49 -0.44 9.50
C PRO A 309 22.15 -1.41 10.47
N ARG A 310 21.49 -1.72 11.60
CA ARG A 310 21.98 -2.76 12.53
C ARG A 310 21.75 -4.14 11.95
N ILE A 311 20.54 -4.42 11.43
CA ILE A 311 20.23 -5.70 10.77
C ILE A 311 21.12 -5.93 9.54
N ALA A 312 21.40 -4.87 8.77
CA ALA A 312 22.27 -4.97 7.61
C ALA A 312 23.71 -5.41 7.97
N ARG A 313 24.20 -5.01 9.14
CA ARG A 313 25.54 -5.35 9.64
C ARG A 313 25.58 -6.68 10.39
N ASP A 314 24.54 -6.95 11.17
CA ASP A 314 24.40 -8.17 11.98
C ASP A 314 22.96 -8.67 11.94
N ARG A 315 22.76 -9.77 11.22
CA ARG A 315 21.45 -10.44 11.12
C ARG A 315 21.00 -11.02 12.46
N GLU A 316 21.93 -11.39 13.32
CA GLU A 316 21.65 -12.04 14.60
C GLU A 316 21.31 -11.01 15.69
N ASP A 317 21.40 -9.70 15.42
CA ASP A 317 20.98 -8.62 16.31
C ASP A 317 19.48 -8.75 16.63
N GLU A 318 19.21 -9.50 17.69
CA GLU A 318 17.88 -9.89 18.12
C GLU A 318 17.04 -8.67 18.48
N GLU A 319 17.67 -7.67 19.10
CA GLU A 319 17.00 -6.41 19.42
C GLU A 319 16.64 -5.64 18.15
N ALA A 320 17.52 -5.54 17.16
CA ALA A 320 17.18 -4.86 15.91
C ALA A 320 16.10 -5.60 15.12
N ARG A 321 16.16 -6.94 15.03
CA ARG A 321 15.11 -7.76 14.40
C ARG A 321 13.77 -7.61 15.11
N ARG A 322 13.79 -7.65 16.44
CA ARG A 322 12.64 -7.30 17.28
C ARG A 322 12.17 -5.88 16.98
N GLN A 323 13.04 -4.89 16.95
CA GLN A 323 12.63 -3.51 16.69
C GLN A 323 12.07 -3.27 15.27
N MET A 324 12.41 -4.13 14.30
CA MET A 324 11.79 -4.09 12.97
C MET A 324 10.46 -4.87 12.89
N LEU A 325 10.23 -5.86 13.77
CA LEU A 325 9.02 -6.71 13.79
C LEU A 325 8.13 -6.53 15.06
N TYR A 326 8.69 -6.69 16.26
CA TYR A 326 8.08 -6.56 17.60
C TYR A 326 9.06 -6.36 18.79
N VAL A 327 8.73 -5.65 19.89
CA VAL A 327 9.59 -5.53 21.12
C VAL A 327 8.91 -5.99 22.40
N LEU A 328 9.68 -6.74 23.21
CA LEU A 328 9.47 -6.99 24.63
C LEU A 328 9.97 -5.80 25.47
N ALA A 329 9.10 -5.20 26.29
CA ALA A 329 9.56 -4.38 27.42
C ALA A 329 9.05 -5.01 28.72
N ASN A 330 9.98 -5.41 29.60
CA ASN A 330 9.70 -5.92 30.95
C ASN A 330 9.07 -4.88 31.91
N ASN A 331 8.64 -3.72 31.41
CA ASN A 331 7.95 -2.72 32.21
C ASN A 331 7.12 -1.78 31.32
N VAL A 332 5.78 -1.92 31.38
CA VAL A 332 4.81 -1.14 30.61
C VAL A 332 4.95 0.37 30.88
N TYR A 333 5.45 0.77 32.05
CA TYR A 333 5.65 2.18 32.41
C TYR A 333 6.84 2.83 31.68
N ALA A 334 7.90 2.06 31.38
CA ALA A 334 9.05 2.53 30.59
C ALA A 334 8.77 2.48 29.08
N ALA A 335 7.92 1.56 28.63
CA ALA A 335 7.53 1.42 27.21
C ALA A 335 6.76 2.64 26.68
N CYS A 336 5.86 3.22 27.49
CA CYS A 336 5.08 4.41 27.12
C CYS A 336 5.88 5.72 27.20
N LEU A 337 6.91 5.81 28.05
CA LEU A 337 7.71 7.04 28.24
C LEU A 337 8.98 7.08 27.36
N ASN A 338 9.54 5.93 26.97
CA ASN A 338 10.78 5.85 26.18
C ASN A 338 10.59 5.36 24.72
N GLY A 339 9.35 5.14 24.26
CA GLY A 339 9.06 4.79 22.87
C GLY A 339 9.28 3.31 22.48
N SER A 340 9.26 2.38 23.45
CA SER A 340 9.50 0.94 23.22
C SER A 340 8.21 0.13 23.03
N ILE A 341 7.40 0.51 22.05
CA ILE A 341 6.39 -0.38 21.43
C ILE A 341 6.91 -0.64 20.01
N SER A 342 7.66 -1.72 19.76
CA SER A 342 8.10 -1.98 18.38
C SER A 342 7.03 -2.68 17.58
N LEU A 343 6.67 -2.08 16.44
CA LEU A 343 5.69 -2.54 15.46
C LEU A 343 5.96 -1.98 14.06
N ALA A 344 7.22 -1.75 13.64
CA ALA A 344 7.52 -0.90 12.47
C ALA A 344 6.75 -1.27 11.20
N ALA A 345 6.78 -2.55 10.81
CA ALA A 345 6.03 -3.02 9.65
C ALA A 345 4.49 -2.92 9.83
N SER A 346 3.96 -3.35 10.98
CA SER A 346 2.51 -3.35 11.22
C SER A 346 1.94 -1.95 11.49
N PHE A 347 2.70 -1.06 12.14
CA PHE A 347 2.36 0.34 12.35
C PHE A 347 2.52 1.15 11.08
N ALA A 348 3.56 0.92 10.28
CA ALA A 348 3.57 1.43 8.92
C ALA A 348 2.31 0.94 8.19
N GLY A 349 1.98 -0.36 8.29
CA GLY A 349 0.74 -0.97 7.81
C GLY A 349 -0.54 -0.25 8.24
N ILE A 350 -0.66 0.14 9.50
CA ILE A 350 -1.79 0.94 10.01
C ILE A 350 -1.73 2.38 9.48
N GLY A 351 -0.55 3.00 9.45
CA GLY A 351 -0.31 4.34 8.94
C GLY A 351 -0.66 4.44 7.46
N PHE A 352 0.11 3.77 6.60
CA PHE A 352 -0.10 3.74 5.15
C PHE A 352 -1.38 3.02 4.76
N GLY A 353 -1.86 2.05 5.53
CA GLY A 353 -3.15 1.41 5.28
C GLY A 353 -4.32 2.39 5.32
N ASN A 354 -4.16 3.53 6.03
CA ASN A 354 -5.16 4.59 6.11
C ASN A 354 -4.77 5.86 5.33
N ALA A 355 -3.48 6.21 5.26
CA ALA A 355 -3.00 7.37 4.51
C ALA A 355 -2.71 7.06 3.03
N GLY A 356 -2.02 5.94 2.78
CA GLY A 356 -1.51 5.53 1.48
C GLY A 356 -0.04 5.91 1.26
N VAL A 357 0.44 5.59 0.07
CA VAL A 357 1.78 5.91 -0.42
C VAL A 357 1.68 6.59 -1.78
N HIS A 358 2.80 7.10 -2.32
CA HIS A 358 2.78 7.93 -3.51
C HIS A 358 3.85 7.54 -4.56
N LEU A 359 4.68 8.50 -4.98
CA LEU A 359 5.60 8.41 -6.12
C LEU A 359 6.61 7.26 -6.06
N CYS A 360 7.26 6.98 -4.93
CA CYS A 360 8.24 5.88 -4.85
C CYS A 360 7.56 4.55 -5.14
N HIS A 361 6.42 4.27 -4.50
CA HIS A 361 5.65 3.06 -4.81
C HIS A 361 5.09 3.07 -6.23
N GLY A 362 4.59 4.20 -6.73
CA GLY A 362 4.09 4.34 -8.10
C GLY A 362 5.14 4.02 -9.16
N MET A 363 6.38 4.51 -8.97
CA MET A 363 7.51 4.26 -9.86
C MET A 363 8.09 2.86 -9.67
N SER A 364 8.02 2.28 -8.47
CA SER A 364 8.54 0.93 -8.19
C SER A 364 7.87 -0.16 -9.02
N TYR A 365 6.60 0.00 -9.37
CA TYR A 365 5.82 -1.01 -10.09
C TYR A 365 6.33 -1.24 -11.52
N PRO A 366 6.55 -0.21 -12.36
CA PRO A 366 7.23 -0.41 -13.63
C PRO A 366 8.71 -0.72 -13.50
N ILE A 367 9.43 -0.21 -12.49
CA ILE A 367 10.84 -0.59 -12.23
C ILE A 367 10.95 -2.10 -12.00
N SER A 368 10.07 -2.69 -11.19
CA SER A 368 10.11 -4.13 -10.93
C SER A 368 9.52 -4.93 -12.10
N GLY A 369 8.40 -4.49 -12.69
CA GLY A 369 7.72 -5.20 -13.77
C GLY A 369 8.52 -5.24 -15.08
N LEU A 370 9.17 -4.13 -15.46
CA LEU A 370 9.97 -4.07 -16.68
C LEU A 370 11.31 -4.81 -16.55
N ASN A 371 11.79 -5.11 -15.34
CA ASN A 371 13.03 -5.86 -15.14
C ASN A 371 13.05 -7.19 -15.92
N LYS A 372 11.88 -7.85 -16.02
CA LYS A 372 11.71 -9.16 -16.67
C LYS A 372 12.00 -9.11 -18.18
N LYS A 373 11.73 -7.98 -18.82
CA LYS A 373 11.94 -7.76 -20.27
C LYS A 373 13.13 -6.86 -20.58
N GLY A 374 13.47 -5.95 -19.67
CA GLY A 374 14.54 -4.97 -19.79
C GLY A 374 15.85 -5.47 -19.18
N PRO A 375 16.34 -4.86 -18.09
CA PRO A 375 17.71 -5.07 -17.62
C PRO A 375 18.00 -6.47 -17.08
N LYS A 376 16.97 -7.25 -16.69
CA LYS A 376 17.11 -8.60 -16.12
C LYS A 376 18.11 -8.64 -14.96
N TYR A 377 18.06 -7.62 -14.11
CA TYR A 377 18.83 -7.58 -12.88
C TYR A 377 18.41 -8.74 -11.96
N GLN A 378 19.41 -9.45 -11.44
CA GLN A 378 19.25 -10.46 -10.42
C GLN A 378 19.82 -9.92 -9.11
N HIS A 379 18.96 -9.70 -8.12
CA HIS A 379 19.45 -9.27 -6.81
C HIS A 379 20.27 -10.38 -6.14
N PRO A 380 21.53 -10.14 -5.75
CA PRO A 380 22.44 -11.19 -5.29
C PRO A 380 21.98 -11.89 -4.01
N GLY A 381 21.19 -11.19 -3.18
CA GLY A 381 20.62 -11.75 -1.96
C GLY A 381 19.31 -12.54 -2.13
N TYR A 382 18.84 -12.76 -3.36
CA TYR A 382 17.62 -13.52 -3.65
C TYR A 382 17.92 -14.76 -4.49
N ALA A 383 17.74 -15.93 -3.89
CA ALA A 383 17.90 -17.23 -4.53
C ALA A 383 16.63 -17.60 -5.32
N LEU A 384 16.43 -16.94 -6.45
CA LEU A 384 15.33 -17.20 -7.39
C LEU A 384 15.90 -17.62 -8.74
N ASP A 385 15.14 -18.42 -9.47
CA ASP A 385 15.48 -18.91 -10.82
C ASP A 385 15.22 -17.87 -11.93
N HIS A 386 14.80 -16.66 -11.56
CA HIS A 386 14.48 -15.58 -12.48
C HIS A 386 14.92 -14.20 -11.96
N PRO A 387 15.19 -13.24 -12.87
CA PRO A 387 15.55 -11.87 -12.54
C PRO A 387 14.51 -11.17 -11.65
N ILE A 388 15.00 -10.49 -10.61
CA ILE A 388 14.18 -9.72 -9.68
C ILE A 388 14.89 -8.44 -9.24
N ILE A 389 14.14 -7.34 -9.25
CA ILE A 389 14.43 -6.17 -8.41
C ILE A 389 13.41 -6.23 -7.27
N PRO A 390 13.82 -6.59 -6.04
CA PRO A 390 12.93 -6.72 -4.89
C PRO A 390 12.13 -5.44 -4.66
N HIS A 391 10.88 -5.56 -4.21
CA HIS A 391 9.96 -4.42 -4.14
C HIS A 391 10.55 -3.23 -3.36
N GLY A 392 10.96 -3.42 -2.11
CA GLY A 392 11.51 -2.31 -1.33
C GLY A 392 12.83 -1.74 -1.89
N VAL A 393 13.62 -2.54 -2.61
CA VAL A 393 14.76 -2.01 -3.38
C VAL A 393 14.25 -1.12 -4.52
N SER A 394 13.29 -1.58 -5.33
CA SER A 394 12.71 -0.78 -6.42
C SER A 394 12.05 0.53 -5.94
N VAL A 395 11.43 0.52 -4.75
CA VAL A 395 10.87 1.71 -4.09
C VAL A 395 12.00 2.67 -3.66
N ALA A 396 13.10 2.13 -3.13
CA ALA A 396 14.20 2.93 -2.63
C ALA A 396 14.99 3.67 -3.71
N LEU A 397 15.10 3.10 -4.91
CA LEU A 397 15.89 3.68 -6.02
C LEU A 397 15.44 5.08 -6.44
N THR A 398 14.16 5.44 -6.24
CA THR A 398 13.65 6.77 -6.57
C THR A 398 13.53 7.68 -5.35
N GLY A 399 13.79 7.15 -4.15
CA GLY A 399 13.57 7.81 -2.87
C GLY A 399 14.18 9.21 -2.80
N PRO A 400 15.51 9.37 -2.97
CA PRO A 400 16.15 10.68 -2.88
C PRO A 400 15.48 11.75 -3.77
N ALA A 401 15.31 11.46 -5.06
CA ALA A 401 14.74 12.39 -6.03
C ALA A 401 13.26 12.71 -5.75
N VAL A 402 12.47 11.72 -5.31
CA VAL A 402 11.07 11.92 -4.93
C VAL A 402 10.97 12.90 -3.75
N PHE A 403 11.72 12.69 -2.67
CA PHE A 403 11.61 13.55 -1.48
C PHE A 403 12.23 14.94 -1.67
N GLN A 404 13.16 15.09 -2.61
CA GLN A 404 13.58 16.39 -3.07
C GLN A 404 12.46 17.12 -3.81
N PHE A 405 11.75 16.42 -4.72
CA PHE A 405 10.65 16.99 -5.49
C PHE A 405 9.46 17.37 -4.61
N THR A 406 9.09 16.52 -3.63
CA THR A 406 7.92 16.75 -2.77
C THR A 406 8.21 17.74 -1.64
N SER A 407 9.47 18.08 -1.35
CA SER A 407 9.80 18.94 -0.20
C SER A 407 9.04 20.27 -0.13
N PRO A 408 8.80 20.99 -1.25
CA PRO A 408 8.11 22.27 -1.22
C PRO A 408 6.63 22.17 -0.79
N SER A 409 5.99 21.00 -0.86
CA SER A 409 4.58 20.86 -0.48
C SER A 409 4.36 20.85 1.03
N SER A 410 5.36 20.40 1.79
CA SER A 410 5.30 20.36 3.25
C SER A 410 6.72 20.39 3.84
N PRO A 411 7.41 21.53 3.79
CA PRO A 411 8.80 21.65 4.23
C PRO A 411 9.01 21.20 5.69
N ASP A 412 8.08 21.50 6.59
CA ASP A 412 8.14 21.09 7.99
C ASP A 412 8.18 19.57 8.18
N ARG A 413 7.38 18.83 7.41
CA ARG A 413 7.35 17.36 7.46
C ARG A 413 8.64 16.75 6.91
N HIS A 414 9.18 17.32 5.85
CA HIS A 414 10.47 16.89 5.28
C HIS A 414 11.64 17.24 6.20
N ARG A 415 11.56 18.36 6.93
CA ARG A 415 12.52 18.77 7.96
C ARG A 415 12.53 17.79 9.14
N GLU A 416 11.36 17.31 9.56
CA GLU A 416 11.29 16.25 10.58
C GLU A 416 11.89 14.93 10.09
N ALA A 417 11.63 14.54 8.84
CA ALA A 417 12.27 13.37 8.25
C ALA A 417 13.81 13.53 8.22
N LEU A 418 14.31 14.69 7.78
CA LEU A 418 15.75 14.99 7.78
C LEU A 418 16.37 14.86 9.17
N ALA A 419 15.73 15.45 10.19
CA ALA A 419 16.20 15.35 11.57
C ALA A 419 16.31 13.89 12.04
N ILE A 420 15.38 13.02 11.62
CA ILE A 420 15.43 11.59 11.93
C ILE A 420 16.64 10.92 11.26
N PHE A 421 16.88 11.16 9.97
CA PHE A 421 18.05 10.60 9.27
C PHE A 421 19.39 11.09 9.83
N THR A 422 19.43 12.32 10.35
CA THR A 422 20.64 12.89 10.97
C THR A 422 20.77 12.57 12.45
N ASN A 423 19.83 11.80 13.04
CA ASN A 423 19.79 11.47 14.46
C ASN A 423 19.82 12.73 15.36
N THR A 424 19.07 13.76 14.97
CA THR A 424 18.88 15.02 15.69
C THR A 424 17.39 15.26 15.95
N ASN A 425 17.00 16.49 16.26
CA ASN A 425 15.61 16.90 16.42
C ASN A 425 15.30 18.15 15.60
N VAL A 426 14.02 18.44 15.39
CA VAL A 426 13.58 19.59 14.58
C VAL A 426 13.98 20.95 15.15
N SER A 427 14.27 21.03 16.45
CA SER A 427 14.78 22.23 17.12
C SER A 427 16.31 22.35 17.13
N ASP A 428 17.03 21.39 16.55
CA ASP A 428 18.49 21.42 16.47
C ASP A 428 18.94 22.57 15.53
N PRO A 429 19.96 23.37 15.90
CA PRO A 429 20.48 24.44 15.05
C PRO A 429 20.92 23.98 13.65
N SER A 430 21.41 22.75 13.50
CA SER A 430 21.78 22.18 12.20
C SER A 430 20.58 21.94 11.29
N ILE A 431 19.39 21.77 11.87
CA ILE A 431 18.14 21.56 11.14
C ILE A 431 17.40 22.88 10.94
N THR A 432 17.21 23.67 12.00
CA THR A 432 16.42 24.93 11.98
C THR A 432 17.01 26.00 11.06
N ARG A 433 18.33 26.00 10.82
CA ARG A 433 18.99 26.99 9.95
C ARG A 433 18.80 26.73 8.46
N ILE A 434 18.37 25.54 8.07
CA ILE A 434 18.19 25.19 6.65
C ILE A 434 16.92 25.88 6.13
N PRO A 435 16.99 26.73 5.09
CA PRO A 435 15.81 27.33 4.49
C PRO A 435 14.85 26.29 3.93
N ASP A 436 13.54 26.53 3.97
CA ASP A 436 12.53 25.59 3.44
C ASP A 436 12.78 25.17 1.98
N SER A 437 13.29 26.10 1.16
CA SER A 437 13.66 25.86 -0.24
C SER A 437 14.83 24.89 -0.42
N GLU A 438 15.65 24.67 0.60
CA GLU A 438 16.84 23.82 0.54
C GLU A 438 16.64 22.47 1.23
N ILE A 439 15.59 22.30 2.05
CA ILE A 439 15.33 21.07 2.80
C ILE A 439 15.33 19.82 1.91
N GLY A 440 14.76 19.92 0.71
CA GLY A 440 14.74 18.81 -0.24
C GLY A 440 16.13 18.30 -0.63
N ALA A 441 17.09 19.20 -0.83
CA ALA A 441 18.47 18.82 -1.19
C ALA A 441 19.20 18.16 0.00
N TYR A 442 19.02 18.66 1.22
CA TYR A 442 19.60 18.04 2.41
C TYR A 442 19.00 16.66 2.69
N LEU A 443 17.68 16.51 2.50
CA LEU A 443 16.99 15.24 2.69
C LEU A 443 17.37 14.23 1.61
N TYR A 444 17.52 14.65 0.35
CA TYR A 444 18.06 13.82 -0.73
C TYR A 444 19.38 13.16 -0.32
N GLU A 445 20.34 13.97 0.13
CA GLU A 445 21.68 13.51 0.55
C GLU A 445 21.61 12.57 1.77
N ALA A 446 20.72 12.87 2.72
CA ALA A 446 20.53 12.03 3.91
C ALA A 446 19.96 10.65 3.55
N ILE A 447 18.97 10.59 2.64
CA ILE A 447 18.42 9.33 2.14
C ILE A 447 19.47 8.57 1.33
N ALA A 448 20.16 9.23 0.39
CA ALA A 448 21.18 8.60 -0.45
C ALA A 448 22.27 7.92 0.39
N ARG A 449 22.83 8.64 1.38
CA ARG A 449 23.83 8.07 2.31
C ARG A 449 23.27 6.91 3.15
N PHE A 450 22.01 6.99 3.55
CA PHE A 450 21.38 5.90 4.29
C PHE A 450 21.26 4.64 3.41
N LEU A 451 20.83 4.79 2.16
CA LEU A 451 20.73 3.69 1.19
C LEU A 451 22.11 3.08 0.87
N ASP A 452 23.13 3.91 0.70
CA ASP A 452 24.52 3.47 0.53
C ASP A 452 24.99 2.60 1.71
N GLY A 453 24.71 3.04 2.94
CA GLY A 453 25.06 2.33 4.16
C GLY A 453 24.39 0.95 4.29
N LEU A 454 23.31 0.72 3.54
CA LEU A 454 22.60 -0.56 3.45
C LEU A 454 23.03 -1.42 2.26
N GLY A 455 23.93 -0.93 1.40
CA GLY A 455 24.35 -1.62 0.19
C GLY A 455 23.28 -1.67 -0.90
N VAL A 456 22.34 -0.73 -0.90
CA VAL A 456 21.34 -0.60 -1.98
C VAL A 456 22.03 -0.11 -3.25
N PRO A 457 21.70 -0.64 -4.44
CA PRO A 457 22.24 -0.11 -5.70
C PRO A 457 21.99 1.39 -5.85
N ARG A 458 23.01 2.14 -6.27
CA ARG A 458 22.94 3.61 -6.44
C ARG A 458 22.21 3.98 -7.73
N GLY A 459 20.91 4.21 -7.62
CA GLY A 459 20.06 4.65 -8.72
C GLY A 459 19.75 3.56 -9.75
N LEU A 460 18.91 3.93 -10.72
CA LEU A 460 18.33 3.00 -11.69
C LEU A 460 19.40 2.39 -12.64
N LYS A 461 20.49 3.11 -12.92
CA LYS A 461 21.58 2.55 -13.75
C LYS A 461 22.31 1.39 -13.07
N ALA A 462 22.42 1.40 -11.73
CA ALA A 462 23.05 0.31 -10.99
C ALA A 462 22.27 -1.01 -11.08
N VAL A 463 20.98 -0.95 -11.42
CA VAL A 463 20.14 -2.12 -11.73
C VAL A 463 19.90 -2.30 -13.24
N GLY A 464 20.68 -1.62 -14.08
CA GLY A 464 20.76 -1.84 -15.52
C GLY A 464 19.85 -0.98 -16.41
N TYR A 465 19.05 -0.07 -15.85
CA TYR A 465 18.26 0.87 -16.66
C TYR A 465 19.13 1.94 -17.31
N LYS A 466 18.67 2.47 -18.44
CA LYS A 466 19.33 3.54 -19.20
C LYS A 466 18.44 4.77 -19.27
N SER A 467 19.02 5.91 -19.65
CA SER A 467 18.24 7.14 -19.93
C SER A 467 17.16 6.91 -21.00
N SER A 468 17.41 6.01 -21.97
CA SER A 468 16.42 5.63 -22.98
C SER A 468 15.19 4.90 -22.41
N ASP A 469 15.29 4.32 -21.22
CA ASP A 469 14.21 3.54 -20.60
C ASP A 469 13.26 4.41 -19.77
N VAL A 470 13.64 5.67 -19.47
CA VAL A 470 12.86 6.61 -18.65
C VAL A 470 11.44 6.79 -19.21
N GLY A 471 11.30 6.93 -20.53
CA GLY A 471 9.99 7.07 -21.16
C GLY A 471 9.06 5.89 -20.84
N MET A 472 9.57 4.66 -20.89
CA MET A 472 8.76 3.48 -20.56
C MET A 472 8.43 3.38 -19.06
N LEU A 473 9.36 3.80 -18.20
CA LEU A 473 9.13 3.87 -16.76
C LEU A 473 8.02 4.89 -16.42
N VAL A 474 8.01 6.04 -17.10
CA VAL A 474 6.93 7.05 -16.99
C VAL A 474 5.60 6.44 -17.45
N GLU A 475 5.54 5.80 -18.62
CA GLU A 475 4.30 5.17 -19.12
C GLU A 475 3.77 4.09 -18.18
N GLY A 476 4.63 3.32 -17.55
CA GLY A 476 4.21 2.31 -16.58
C GLY A 476 3.82 2.89 -15.21
N THR A 477 4.26 4.11 -14.89
CA THR A 477 3.95 4.83 -13.64
C THR A 477 2.56 5.47 -13.72
N ILE A 478 2.21 6.11 -14.84
CA ILE A 478 0.94 6.86 -15.01
C ILE A 478 -0.33 6.07 -14.65
N PRO A 479 -0.46 4.78 -15.01
CA PRO A 479 -1.64 3.98 -14.63
C PRO A 479 -1.82 3.76 -13.13
N GLN A 480 -0.80 4.03 -12.30
CA GLN A 480 -0.81 3.76 -10.85
C GLN A 480 -1.58 4.83 -10.05
N ARG A 481 -2.77 5.22 -10.54
CA ARG A 481 -3.58 6.33 -9.97
C ARG A 481 -3.84 6.21 -8.48
N ARG A 482 -4.05 5.00 -7.96
CA ARG A 482 -4.26 4.73 -6.52
C ARG A 482 -3.20 5.38 -5.61
N VAL A 483 -1.94 5.37 -6.04
CA VAL A 483 -0.82 5.95 -5.27
C VAL A 483 -0.45 7.33 -5.78
N LEU A 484 -0.51 7.54 -7.10
CA LEU A 484 -0.22 8.84 -7.70
C LEU A 484 -1.20 9.92 -7.22
N ASP A 485 -2.49 9.64 -7.07
CA ASP A 485 -3.48 10.63 -6.61
C ASP A 485 -3.20 11.19 -5.19
N LEU A 486 -2.25 10.57 -4.46
CA LEU A 486 -1.83 10.99 -3.12
C LEU A 486 -0.50 11.76 -3.12
N ALA A 487 0.18 11.84 -4.27
CA ALA A 487 1.43 12.55 -4.41
C ALA A 487 1.21 14.06 -4.39
N PRO A 488 1.93 14.80 -3.54
CA PRO A 488 1.86 16.25 -3.57
C PRO A 488 2.64 16.83 -4.76
N GLY A 489 2.25 18.02 -5.22
CA GLY A 489 3.04 18.88 -6.11
C GLY A 489 3.04 18.55 -7.61
N ILE A 490 2.54 17.40 -8.02
CA ILE A 490 2.67 16.93 -9.41
C ILE A 490 1.53 17.34 -10.35
N GLY A 491 0.34 17.68 -9.82
CA GLY A 491 -0.80 18.13 -10.63
C GLY A 491 -1.50 17.00 -11.40
N ASP A 492 -1.89 17.27 -12.65
CA ASP A 492 -2.50 16.26 -13.53
C ASP A 492 -1.43 15.35 -14.16
N PHE A 493 -1.32 14.12 -13.66
CA PHE A 493 -0.40 13.11 -14.16
C PHE A 493 -0.55 12.74 -15.64
N VAL A 494 -1.76 12.87 -16.20
CA VAL A 494 -2.01 12.51 -17.60
C VAL A 494 -1.63 13.66 -18.53
N GLY A 495 -1.64 14.89 -18.01
CA GLY A 495 -1.22 16.10 -18.70
C GLY A 495 0.30 16.20 -18.91
N GLU A 496 0.69 17.19 -19.71
CA GLU A 496 2.09 17.47 -20.05
C GLU A 496 2.95 17.75 -18.82
N ASP A 497 2.41 18.52 -17.86
CA ASP A 497 3.10 18.88 -16.62
C ASP A 497 3.42 17.65 -15.75
N GLY A 498 2.47 16.73 -15.57
CA GLY A 498 2.66 15.52 -14.78
C GLY A 498 3.69 14.58 -15.40
N ARG A 499 3.65 14.39 -16.72
CA ARG A 499 4.63 13.60 -17.48
C ARG A 499 6.03 14.19 -17.37
N HIS A 500 6.15 15.52 -17.47
CA HIS A 500 7.41 16.23 -17.31
C HIS A 500 8.01 16.04 -15.90
N HIS A 501 7.19 16.19 -14.86
CA HIS A 501 7.64 15.95 -13.48
C HIS A 501 8.10 14.51 -13.26
N LEU A 502 7.32 13.50 -13.69
CA LEU A 502 7.71 12.10 -13.59
C LEU A 502 9.03 11.82 -14.32
N THR A 503 9.19 12.38 -15.52
CA THR A 503 10.41 12.25 -16.32
C THR A 503 11.61 12.79 -15.56
N LYS A 504 11.54 14.03 -15.05
CA LYS A 504 12.62 14.64 -14.27
C LYS A 504 12.98 13.85 -13.02
N ILE A 505 11.99 13.36 -12.28
CA ILE A 505 12.26 12.58 -11.06
C ILE A 505 12.99 11.28 -11.43
N LEU A 506 12.55 10.58 -12.47
CA LEU A 506 13.19 9.34 -12.93
C LEU A 506 14.59 9.58 -13.51
N GLU A 507 14.80 10.67 -14.25
CA GLU A 507 16.12 11.10 -14.71
C GLU A 507 17.07 11.36 -13.54
N ASN A 508 16.60 12.10 -12.53
CA ASN A 508 17.34 12.36 -11.29
C ASN A 508 17.51 11.12 -10.39
N SER A 509 16.81 10.03 -10.71
CA SER A 509 16.95 8.73 -10.04
C SER A 509 17.89 7.78 -10.79
N LEU A 510 18.41 8.16 -11.97
CA LEU A 510 19.33 7.31 -12.74
C LEU A 510 20.64 7.06 -11.98
N GLU A 511 21.18 8.10 -11.34
CA GLU A 511 22.42 8.09 -10.56
C GLU A 511 22.30 9.08 -9.40
N TYR A 512 22.86 8.70 -8.26
CA TYR A 512 23.05 9.58 -7.10
C TYR A 512 24.15 9.05 -6.21
#